data_AF-A0AAX2M5K1-F1
#
_entry.id   AF-A0AAX2M5K1-F1
#
_cell.length_a   1.000
_cell.length_b   1.000
_cell.length_c   1.000
_cell.angle_alpha   90.00
_cell.angle_beta   90.00
_cell.angle_gamma   90.00
#
_symmetry.space_group_name_H-M   'P 1'
#
loop_
_entity.id
_entity.type
_entity.pdbx_description
1 polymer ?
#
loop_
_entity_poly.entity_id
_entity_poly.type
_entity_poly.pdbx_seq_one_letter_code
_entity_poly.pdbx_strand_id
1 'polypeptide(L)'
;MDAVRHILPDPRQYHPQVSLTNRLIHHAQSALDAPSADDREMWRQALAGAMDEMLQRGELLSISVALAMVPSQACYQVVWDALRQTVEGGDADAALFALPLVLVAGSREQATLPAEIADVDGLNALLRRHGVFSAGGDAALSGVLLHPDSLTGLDAAKLYRMSRQGGARADLPNQPAPVTVKEEGVFLRYLLGVATLRDGEEPPVRLGGSVGAWGMPLMKCLGEQLKTDGVTLFPIARAPLPAMQALVAGNFARFEVALQVFASSQIRRLRELDKEPVAILSAHDNGELHFTLSAKGDDRNWEGFVWPLASLDNVKLIEENFRELMRECHVRDVRVLPELQPESRDGIPLFFTADDL
;
A
#
# COMPACT_ATOMS: atom_id res chain seq x y z
N MET A 1 -33.93 -11.08 12.10
CA MET A 1 -33.74 -9.62 12.27
C MET A 1 -32.43 -9.30 11.60
N ASP A 2 -32.49 -8.83 10.36
CA ASP A 2 -31.31 -8.44 9.60
C ASP A 2 -30.66 -7.26 10.32
N ALA A 3 -29.49 -7.48 10.90
CA ALA A 3 -28.67 -6.40 11.42
C ALA A 3 -28.31 -5.52 10.23
N VAL A 4 -28.82 -4.30 10.21
CA VAL A 4 -28.33 -3.24 9.34
C VAL A 4 -26.83 -3.13 9.62
N ARG A 5 -26.00 -3.72 8.74
CA ARG A 5 -24.56 -3.48 8.76
C ARG A 5 -24.40 -2.01 8.42
N HIS A 6 -24.16 -1.19 9.44
CA HIS A 6 -23.73 0.18 9.23
C HIS A 6 -22.36 0.12 8.55
N ILE A 7 -22.34 0.44 7.25
CA ILE A 7 -21.13 0.48 6.43
C ILE A 7 -20.48 1.84 6.67
N LEU A 8 -19.19 1.86 7.01
CA LEU A 8 -18.40 3.08 7.09
C LEU A 8 -18.45 3.82 5.72
N PRO A 9 -18.83 5.11 5.67
CA PRO A 9 -18.86 5.84 4.40
C PRO A 9 -17.46 6.02 3.82
N ASP A 10 -17.35 6.11 2.50
CA ASP A 10 -16.10 6.47 1.82
C ASP A 10 -15.93 8.00 1.86
N PRO A 11 -14.93 8.53 2.58
CA PRO A 11 -14.74 9.97 2.72
C PRO A 11 -14.06 10.62 1.50
N ARG A 12 -13.54 9.83 0.55
CA ARG A 12 -12.81 10.39 -0.60
C ARG A 12 -13.76 11.15 -1.51
N GLN A 13 -13.29 12.32 -1.94
CA GLN A 13 -14.04 13.19 -2.85
C GLN A 13 -13.71 12.85 -4.30
N TYR A 14 -14.76 12.70 -5.12
CA TYR A 14 -14.65 12.46 -6.56
C TYR A 14 -15.32 13.59 -7.32
N HIS A 15 -14.90 13.81 -8.57
CA HIS A 15 -15.45 14.91 -9.36
C HIS A 15 -16.92 14.62 -9.72
N PRO A 16 -17.89 15.50 -9.38
CA PRO A 16 -19.31 15.16 -9.47
C PRO A 16 -19.84 14.98 -10.91
N GLN A 17 -19.07 15.42 -11.91
CA GLN A 17 -19.45 15.35 -13.33
C GLN A 17 -18.42 14.56 -14.13
N VAL A 18 -18.92 13.67 -15.00
CA VAL A 18 -18.10 12.93 -15.95
C VAL A 18 -17.55 13.89 -17.00
N SER A 19 -16.23 14.06 -17.06
CA SER A 19 -15.59 14.84 -18.11
C SER A 19 -15.49 14.04 -19.40
N LEU A 20 -16.54 14.04 -20.22
CA LEU A 20 -16.59 13.31 -21.50
C LEU A 20 -15.56 13.78 -22.54
N THR A 21 -14.95 14.95 -22.35
CA THR A 21 -13.84 15.43 -23.17
C THR A 21 -12.53 14.71 -22.89
N ASN A 22 -12.38 14.11 -21.71
CA ASN A 22 -11.22 13.29 -21.38
C ASN A 22 -11.47 11.86 -21.86
N ARG A 23 -10.71 11.43 -22.88
CA ARG A 23 -10.89 10.12 -23.53
C ARG A 23 -10.73 8.95 -22.55
N LEU A 24 -9.81 9.04 -21.59
CA LEU A 24 -9.58 7.97 -20.61
C LEU A 24 -10.80 7.82 -19.68
N ILE A 25 -11.32 8.94 -19.17
CA ILE A 25 -12.52 8.93 -18.32
C ILE A 25 -13.73 8.42 -19.12
N HIS A 26 -13.89 8.89 -20.36
CA HIS A 26 -14.97 8.45 -21.23
C HIS A 26 -14.95 6.93 -21.44
N HIS A 27 -13.81 6.36 -21.86
CA HIS A 27 -13.70 4.91 -22.09
C HIS A 27 -13.88 4.10 -20.79
N ALA A 28 -13.31 4.56 -19.67
CA ALA A 28 -13.49 3.89 -18.38
C ALA A 28 -14.96 3.88 -17.93
N GLN A 29 -15.66 5.01 -18.05
CA GLN A 29 -17.09 5.10 -17.72
C GLN A 29 -17.93 4.23 -18.66
N SER A 30 -17.65 4.27 -19.97
CA SER A 30 -18.34 3.40 -20.94
C SER A 30 -18.11 1.92 -20.69
N ALA A 31 -16.95 1.51 -20.18
CA ALA A 31 -16.70 0.13 -19.76
C ALA A 31 -17.51 -0.27 -18.52
N LEU A 32 -17.69 0.65 -17.56
CA LEU A 32 -18.51 0.41 -16.36
C LEU A 32 -20.00 0.29 -16.71
N ASP A 33 -20.49 1.15 -17.61
CA ASP A 33 -21.90 1.23 -18.01
C ASP A 33 -22.26 0.26 -19.16
N ALA A 34 -21.27 -0.49 -19.67
CA ALA A 34 -21.45 -1.39 -20.81
C ALA A 34 -22.56 -2.44 -20.57
N PRO A 35 -23.52 -2.59 -21.50
CA PRO A 35 -24.66 -3.48 -21.32
C PRO A 35 -24.30 -4.96 -21.49
N SER A 36 -23.16 -5.26 -22.11
CA SER A 36 -22.67 -6.62 -22.36
C SER A 36 -21.19 -6.76 -22.00
N ALA A 37 -20.74 -8.02 -21.88
CA ALA A 37 -19.31 -8.32 -21.66
C ALA A 37 -18.45 -7.93 -22.87
N ASP A 38 -18.97 -8.10 -24.09
CA ASP A 38 -18.26 -7.77 -25.33
C ASP A 38 -18.08 -6.25 -25.47
N ASP A 39 -19.13 -5.46 -25.18
CA ASP A 39 -19.03 -4.00 -25.17
C ASP A 39 -18.03 -3.52 -24.12
N ARG A 40 -18.04 -4.14 -22.93
CA ARG A 40 -17.09 -3.82 -21.86
C ARG A 40 -15.65 -4.07 -22.29
N GLU A 41 -15.40 -5.21 -22.94
CA GLU A 41 -14.08 -5.59 -23.41
C GLU A 41 -13.60 -4.66 -24.53
N MET A 42 -14.48 -4.31 -25.47
CA MET A 42 -14.20 -3.30 -26.50
C MET A 42 -13.76 -1.96 -25.88
N TRP A 43 -14.48 -1.46 -24.88
CA TRP A 43 -14.11 -0.21 -24.20
C TRP A 43 -12.82 -0.31 -23.41
N ARG A 44 -12.53 -1.46 -22.80
CA ARG A 44 -11.25 -1.72 -22.13
C ARG A 44 -10.09 -1.73 -23.11
N GLN A 45 -10.25 -2.33 -24.28
CA GLN A 45 -9.24 -2.30 -25.34
C GLN A 45 -9.02 -0.88 -25.87
N ALA A 46 -10.08 -0.11 -26.09
CA ALA A 46 -9.98 1.31 -26.47
C ALA A 46 -9.24 2.13 -25.40
N LEU A 47 -9.53 1.90 -24.12
CA LEU A 47 -8.83 2.53 -23.00
C LEU A 47 -7.35 2.17 -22.97
N ALA A 48 -7.02 0.89 -23.12
CA ALA A 48 -5.63 0.41 -23.15
C ALA A 48 -4.84 1.00 -24.34
N GLY A 49 -5.45 1.06 -25.53
CA GLY A 49 -4.84 1.69 -26.70
C GLY A 49 -4.59 3.18 -26.51
N ALA A 50 -5.59 3.92 -25.97
CA ALA A 50 -5.41 5.34 -25.65
C ALA A 50 -4.31 5.57 -24.59
N MET A 51 -4.24 4.70 -23.58
CA MET A 51 -3.21 4.76 -22.54
C MET A 51 -1.80 4.54 -23.13
N ASP A 52 -1.65 3.54 -24.01
CA ASP A 52 -0.38 3.22 -24.66
C ASP A 52 0.08 4.38 -25.57
N GLU A 53 -0.80 4.94 -26.38
CA GLU A 53 -0.50 6.12 -27.21
C GLU A 53 0.01 7.30 -26.36
N MET A 54 -0.64 7.56 -25.22
CA MET A 54 -0.27 8.66 -24.31
C MET A 54 1.07 8.40 -23.63
N LEU A 55 1.36 7.16 -23.22
CA LEU A 55 2.65 6.79 -22.61
C LEU A 55 3.79 6.87 -23.62
N GLN A 56 3.58 6.41 -24.86
CA GLN A 56 4.56 6.53 -25.96
C GLN A 56 4.91 7.99 -26.25
N ARG A 57 3.92 8.88 -26.19
CA ARG A 57 4.10 10.33 -26.39
C ARG A 57 4.56 11.08 -25.13
N GLY A 58 4.63 10.42 -23.98
CA GLY A 58 4.99 11.04 -22.70
C GLY A 58 3.94 12.02 -22.16
N GLU A 59 2.67 11.87 -22.53
CA GLU A 59 1.55 12.74 -22.14
C GLU A 59 1.06 12.49 -20.69
N LEU A 60 1.98 12.42 -19.73
CA LEU A 60 1.69 12.08 -18.33
C LEU A 60 0.67 13.01 -17.66
N LEU A 61 0.72 14.31 -17.98
CA LEU A 61 -0.20 15.29 -17.40
C LEU A 61 -1.67 14.93 -17.70
N SER A 62 -1.96 14.50 -18.93
CA SER A 62 -3.30 14.11 -19.35
C SER A 62 -3.80 12.87 -18.59
N ILE A 63 -2.91 11.92 -18.29
CA ILE A 63 -3.20 10.74 -17.46
C ILE A 63 -3.46 11.17 -16.00
N SER A 64 -2.61 12.02 -15.43
CA SER A 64 -2.79 12.54 -14.07
C SER A 64 -4.10 13.31 -13.92
N VAL A 65 -4.44 14.17 -14.90
CA VAL A 65 -5.73 14.87 -14.93
C VAL A 65 -6.89 13.89 -15.01
N ALA A 66 -6.78 12.82 -15.80
CA ALA A 66 -7.83 11.80 -15.87
C ALA A 66 -8.07 11.16 -14.49
N LEU A 67 -7.01 10.72 -13.80
CA LEU A 67 -7.09 10.11 -12.46
C LEU A 67 -7.65 11.06 -11.40
N ALA A 68 -7.32 12.36 -11.46
CA ALA A 68 -7.81 13.36 -10.52
C ALA A 68 -9.28 13.75 -10.75
N MET A 69 -9.78 13.61 -11.98
CA MET A 69 -11.11 14.08 -12.40
C MET A 69 -12.13 12.95 -12.57
N VAL A 70 -11.80 11.72 -12.14
CA VAL A 70 -12.73 10.59 -12.21
C VAL A 70 -13.97 10.82 -11.34
N PRO A 71 -15.14 10.33 -11.77
CA PRO A 71 -16.41 10.55 -11.08
C PRO A 71 -16.68 9.62 -9.91
N SER A 72 -15.88 8.57 -9.74
CA SER A 72 -16.07 7.55 -8.71
C SER A 72 -14.82 6.72 -8.49
N GLN A 73 -14.77 6.00 -7.36
CA GLN A 73 -13.71 5.02 -7.08
C GLN A 73 -13.63 3.92 -8.15
N ALA A 74 -14.78 3.43 -8.62
CA ALA A 74 -14.82 2.39 -9.64
C ALA A 74 -14.20 2.88 -10.96
N CYS A 75 -14.45 4.13 -11.34
CA CYS A 75 -13.83 4.72 -12.52
C CYS A 75 -12.33 4.95 -12.31
N TYR A 76 -11.90 5.41 -11.12
CA TYR A 76 -10.49 5.47 -10.75
C TYR A 76 -9.80 4.12 -10.96
N GLN A 77 -10.38 3.04 -10.43
CA GLN A 77 -9.83 1.69 -10.52
C GLN A 77 -9.68 1.23 -11.97
N VAL A 78 -10.67 1.47 -12.83
CA VAL A 78 -10.59 1.10 -14.25
C VAL A 78 -9.47 1.87 -14.98
N VAL A 79 -9.34 3.18 -14.75
CA VAL A 79 -8.26 3.99 -15.37
C VAL A 79 -6.89 3.55 -14.84
N TRP A 80 -6.77 3.33 -13.53
CA TRP A 80 -5.53 2.86 -12.90
C TRP A 80 -5.14 1.46 -13.37
N ASP A 81 -6.10 0.54 -13.49
CA ASP A 81 -5.88 -0.82 -13.97
C ASP A 81 -5.37 -0.81 -15.42
N ALA A 82 -5.94 0.02 -16.29
CA ALA A 82 -5.43 0.20 -17.64
C ALA A 82 -4.00 0.74 -17.62
N LEU A 83 -3.71 1.76 -16.79
CA LEU A 83 -2.37 2.33 -16.68
C LEU A 83 -1.33 1.29 -16.26
N ARG A 84 -1.57 0.56 -15.16
CA ARG A 84 -0.63 -0.46 -14.69
C ARG A 84 -0.47 -1.61 -15.69
N GLN A 85 -1.55 -2.02 -16.38
CA GLN A 85 -1.46 -3.11 -17.37
C GLN A 85 -0.62 -2.71 -18.57
N THR A 86 -0.74 -1.47 -19.05
CA THR A 86 0.08 -0.95 -20.14
C THR A 86 1.55 -0.77 -19.74
N VAL A 87 1.81 -0.31 -18.51
CA VAL A 87 3.18 -0.08 -17.99
C VAL A 87 3.90 -1.39 -17.67
N GLU A 88 3.24 -2.28 -16.92
CA GLU A 88 3.81 -3.46 -16.29
C GLU A 88 3.57 -4.76 -17.09
N GLY A 89 2.75 -4.70 -18.14
CA GLY A 89 2.49 -5.81 -19.07
C GLY A 89 2.79 -5.45 -20.53
N GLY A 90 2.21 -6.23 -21.45
CA GLY A 90 2.43 -6.10 -22.90
C GLY A 90 3.78 -6.62 -23.36
N ASP A 91 4.32 -6.03 -24.43
CA ASP A 91 5.62 -6.37 -25.05
C ASP A 91 6.82 -5.85 -24.23
N ALA A 92 6.77 -6.00 -22.90
CA ALA A 92 7.85 -5.62 -22.01
C ALA A 92 8.97 -6.68 -22.03
N ASP A 93 10.21 -6.26 -22.19
CA ASP A 93 11.41 -7.12 -22.11
C ASP A 93 11.92 -7.27 -20.67
N ALA A 94 11.41 -6.45 -19.75
CA ALA A 94 11.78 -6.50 -18.34
C ALA A 94 10.60 -6.19 -17.41
N ALA A 95 10.45 -6.99 -16.37
CA ALA A 95 9.58 -6.70 -15.24
C ALA A 95 10.38 -5.95 -14.16
N LEU A 96 10.00 -4.69 -13.95
CA LEU A 96 10.44 -3.90 -12.80
C LEU A 96 9.51 -4.20 -11.63
N PHE A 97 10.07 -4.69 -10.53
CA PHE A 97 9.31 -5.09 -9.36
C PHE A 97 9.94 -4.56 -8.08
N ALA A 98 9.16 -4.51 -7.01
CA ALA A 98 9.64 -4.16 -5.69
C ALA A 98 9.12 -5.14 -4.63
N LEU A 99 9.95 -5.40 -3.64
CA LEU A 99 9.62 -6.13 -2.43
C LEU A 99 9.34 -5.10 -1.31
N PRO A 100 8.09 -4.92 -0.89
CA PRO A 100 7.76 -4.04 0.23
C PRO A 100 8.23 -4.66 1.55
N LEU A 101 8.94 -3.87 2.35
CA LEU A 101 9.41 -4.23 3.68
C LEU A 101 8.84 -3.25 4.70
N VAL A 102 7.90 -3.73 5.53
CA VAL A 102 7.41 -2.97 6.68
C VAL A 102 8.34 -3.27 7.85
N LEU A 103 9.01 -2.25 8.38
CA LEU A 103 9.98 -2.36 9.46
C LEU A 103 9.32 -1.85 10.75
N VAL A 104 9.01 -2.74 11.68
CA VAL A 104 8.59 -2.35 13.03
C VAL A 104 9.84 -2.27 13.89
N ALA A 105 10.17 -1.08 14.38
CA ALA A 105 11.40 -0.84 15.12
C ALA A 105 11.14 -0.08 16.41
N GLY A 106 11.89 -0.44 17.46
CA GLY A 106 11.82 0.18 18.77
C GLY A 106 13.21 0.50 19.31
N SER A 107 13.43 1.70 19.84
CA SER A 107 14.66 2.06 20.57
C SER A 107 14.43 3.06 21.69
N ARG A 108 15.20 2.94 22.78
CA ARG A 108 15.17 3.89 23.92
C ARG A 108 15.94 5.17 23.61
N GLU A 109 17.04 5.04 22.89
CA GLU A 109 17.84 6.15 22.40
C GLU A 109 17.61 6.31 20.90
N GLN A 110 17.95 7.47 20.36
CA GLN A 110 17.86 7.66 18.91
C GLN A 110 18.92 6.80 18.23
N ALA A 111 18.50 5.94 17.29
CA ALA A 111 19.37 5.08 16.52
C ALA A 111 19.01 5.13 15.03
N THR A 112 19.94 4.74 14.16
CA THR A 112 19.72 4.72 12.71
C THR A 112 19.99 3.33 12.17
N LEU A 113 18.98 2.73 11.54
CA LEU A 113 19.12 1.44 10.86
C LEU A 113 19.94 1.58 9.57
N PRO A 114 20.71 0.56 9.18
CA PRO A 114 21.33 0.50 7.85
C PRO A 114 20.30 0.68 6.73
N ALA A 115 20.76 1.29 5.63
CA ALA A 115 19.94 1.56 4.45
C ALA A 115 20.26 0.63 3.27
N GLU A 116 21.13 -0.35 3.47
CA GLU A 116 21.63 -1.25 2.44
C GLU A 116 21.79 -2.67 3.02
N ILE A 117 21.62 -3.65 2.15
CA ILE A 117 21.86 -5.06 2.38
C ILE A 117 23.32 -5.34 2.03
N ALA A 118 24.13 -5.74 3.00
CA ALA A 118 25.56 -5.98 2.82
C ALA A 118 25.84 -7.21 1.94
N ASP A 119 25.08 -8.29 2.11
CA ASP A 119 25.18 -9.53 1.34
C ASP A 119 24.01 -9.64 0.34
N VAL A 120 24.13 -8.86 -0.74
CA VAL A 120 23.13 -8.82 -1.83
C VAL A 120 23.07 -10.15 -2.58
N ASP A 121 24.21 -10.81 -2.77
CA ASP A 121 24.28 -12.11 -3.45
C ASP A 121 23.58 -13.20 -2.62
N GLY A 122 23.84 -13.23 -1.31
CA GLY A 122 23.16 -14.14 -0.38
C GLY A 122 21.66 -13.90 -0.30
N LEU A 123 21.21 -12.64 -0.30
CA LEU A 123 19.79 -12.28 -0.39
C LEU A 123 19.15 -12.87 -1.66
N ASN A 124 19.75 -12.63 -2.83
CA ASN A 124 19.22 -13.12 -4.10
C ASN A 124 19.28 -14.65 -4.21
N ALA A 125 20.33 -15.28 -3.66
CA ALA A 125 20.46 -16.73 -3.60
C ALA A 125 19.39 -17.37 -2.68
N LEU A 126 19.04 -16.73 -1.57
CA LEU A 126 17.95 -17.15 -0.70
C LEU A 126 16.61 -17.12 -1.45
N LEU A 127 16.30 -16.03 -2.15
CA LEU A 127 15.07 -15.89 -2.92
C LEU A 127 14.98 -16.92 -4.06
N ARG A 128 16.09 -17.26 -4.72
CA ARG A 128 16.15 -18.37 -5.68
C ARG A 128 15.90 -19.72 -5.02
N ARG A 129 16.58 -20.01 -3.90
CA ARG A 129 16.45 -21.29 -3.18
C ARG A 129 15.01 -21.57 -2.77
N HIS A 130 14.25 -20.54 -2.42
CA HIS A 130 12.87 -20.68 -2.00
C HIS A 130 11.84 -20.40 -3.11
N GLY A 131 12.28 -20.30 -4.37
CA GLY A 131 11.39 -20.24 -5.54
C GLY A 131 10.65 -18.92 -5.75
N VAL A 132 11.14 -17.82 -5.15
CA VAL A 132 10.70 -16.46 -5.49
C VAL A 132 11.29 -16.06 -6.84
N PHE A 133 12.55 -16.41 -7.07
CA PHE A 133 13.21 -16.32 -8.37
C PHE A 133 13.45 -17.72 -8.92
N SER A 134 13.37 -17.89 -10.24
CA SER A 134 13.73 -19.16 -10.88
C SER A 134 15.25 -19.37 -10.85
N ALA A 135 15.69 -20.62 -10.80
CA ALA A 135 17.10 -20.96 -10.58
C ALA A 135 18.04 -20.50 -11.70
N GLY A 136 17.58 -20.54 -12.96
CA GLY A 136 18.32 -20.07 -14.14
C GLY A 136 17.81 -18.73 -14.70
N GLY A 137 16.84 -18.12 -14.04
CA GLY A 137 16.21 -16.89 -14.50
C GLY A 137 17.04 -15.66 -14.17
N ASP A 138 16.97 -14.68 -15.07
CA ASP A 138 17.64 -13.41 -14.89
C ASP A 138 16.76 -12.44 -14.06
N ALA A 139 16.68 -12.68 -12.76
CA ALA A 139 16.01 -11.82 -11.78
C ALA A 139 16.94 -11.51 -10.60
N ALA A 140 16.96 -10.25 -10.17
CA ALA A 140 17.74 -9.81 -9.01
C ALA A 140 17.17 -8.53 -8.36
N LEU A 141 17.38 -8.40 -7.04
CA LEU A 141 17.20 -7.17 -6.24
C LEU A 141 18.52 -6.40 -6.11
N SER A 142 18.45 -5.07 -6.03
CA SER A 142 19.60 -4.14 -5.93
C SER A 142 20.26 -4.07 -4.54
N GLY A 143 19.57 -4.51 -3.48
CA GLY A 143 20.09 -4.45 -2.10
C GLY A 143 19.97 -3.09 -1.41
N VAL A 144 19.54 -2.04 -2.11
CA VAL A 144 19.33 -0.70 -1.53
C VAL A 144 17.92 -0.59 -0.95
N LEU A 145 17.79 -0.19 0.31
CA LEU A 145 16.51 0.09 0.94
C LEU A 145 16.03 1.49 0.56
N LEU A 146 15.06 1.54 -0.33
CA LEU A 146 14.55 2.78 -0.91
C LEU A 146 13.38 3.33 -0.10
N HIS A 147 13.31 4.67 -0.01
CA HIS A 147 12.15 5.37 0.52
C HIS A 147 10.95 5.22 -0.44
N PRO A 148 9.69 5.24 0.03
CA PRO A 148 8.53 5.34 -0.85
C PRO A 148 8.66 6.45 -1.90
N ASP A 149 9.26 7.60 -1.55
CA ASP A 149 9.45 8.71 -2.49
C ASP A 149 10.35 8.34 -3.67
N SER A 150 11.38 7.51 -3.46
CA SER A 150 12.24 7.00 -4.53
C SER A 150 11.46 6.17 -5.55
N LEU A 151 10.44 5.43 -5.08
CA LEU A 151 9.56 4.65 -5.92
C LEU A 151 8.52 5.53 -6.63
N THR A 152 7.99 6.57 -5.97
CA THR A 152 7.13 7.57 -6.62
C THR A 152 7.86 8.36 -7.72
N GLY A 153 9.18 8.52 -7.61
CA GLY A 153 10.02 9.13 -8.65
C GLY A 153 10.18 8.26 -9.90
N LEU A 154 9.75 7.01 -9.87
CA LEU A 154 9.59 6.16 -11.05
C LEU A 154 8.17 6.29 -11.58
N ASP A 155 7.90 7.42 -12.24
CA ASP A 155 6.59 7.65 -12.86
C ASP A 155 6.26 6.59 -13.94
N ALA A 156 4.98 6.54 -14.33
CA ALA A 156 4.48 5.55 -15.26
C ALA A 156 5.22 5.56 -16.62
N ALA A 157 5.61 6.73 -17.14
CA ALA A 157 6.31 6.80 -18.42
C ALA A 157 7.77 6.33 -18.29
N LYS A 158 8.42 6.62 -17.15
CA LYS A 158 9.77 6.12 -16.85
C LYS A 158 9.75 4.59 -16.73
N LEU A 159 8.80 4.03 -15.97
CA LEU A 159 8.64 2.58 -15.85
C LEU A 159 8.34 1.93 -17.21
N TYR A 160 7.43 2.53 -18.01
CA TYR A 160 7.08 2.05 -19.35
C TYR A 160 8.28 2.01 -20.30
N ARG A 161 9.15 3.04 -20.27
CA ARG A 161 10.37 3.07 -21.08
C ARG A 161 11.41 2.06 -20.57
N MET A 162 11.65 2.03 -19.26
CA MET A 162 12.64 1.12 -18.66
C MET A 162 12.32 -0.35 -18.96
N SER A 163 11.03 -0.73 -18.98
CA SER A 163 10.65 -2.11 -19.29
C SER A 163 10.86 -2.52 -20.75
N ARG A 164 11.16 -1.58 -21.67
CA ARG A 164 11.22 -1.80 -23.13
C ARG A 164 12.54 -1.40 -23.80
N GLN A 165 13.39 -0.61 -23.14
CA GLN A 165 14.60 -0.03 -23.76
C GLN A 165 15.91 -0.73 -23.37
N GLY A 166 15.82 -1.85 -22.64
CA GLY A 166 16.97 -2.56 -22.07
C GLY A 166 17.65 -1.75 -20.95
N GLY A 167 18.61 -2.37 -20.25
CA GLY A 167 19.41 -1.65 -19.25
C GLY A 167 18.70 -1.25 -17.94
N ALA A 168 17.44 -1.64 -17.74
CA ALA A 168 16.60 -1.23 -16.60
C ALA A 168 17.26 -1.37 -15.22
N ARG A 169 18.18 -2.34 -15.03
CA ARG A 169 18.93 -2.52 -13.78
C ARG A 169 19.84 -1.34 -13.44
N ALA A 170 20.50 -0.76 -14.44
CA ALA A 170 21.42 0.36 -14.25
C ALA A 170 20.68 1.65 -13.90
N ASP A 171 19.43 1.77 -14.34
CA ASP A 171 18.58 2.95 -14.16
C ASP A 171 17.74 2.90 -12.86
N LEU A 172 17.86 1.82 -12.08
CA LEU A 172 17.19 1.72 -10.78
C LEU A 172 17.67 2.83 -9.84
N PRO A 173 16.77 3.45 -9.06
CA PRO A 173 17.16 4.32 -7.96
C PRO A 173 18.11 3.57 -7.01
N ASN A 174 19.20 4.23 -6.64
CA ASN A 174 20.23 3.65 -5.78
C ASN A 174 20.55 4.53 -4.56
N GLN A 175 19.73 5.55 -4.29
CA GLN A 175 19.93 6.42 -3.13
C GLN A 175 19.40 5.72 -1.86
N PRO A 176 20.26 5.36 -0.91
CA PRO A 176 19.83 4.66 0.30
C PRO A 176 19.01 5.58 1.20
N ALA A 177 17.97 5.05 1.82
CA ALA A 177 17.10 5.79 2.73
C ALA A 177 17.19 5.21 4.16
N PRO A 178 18.11 5.70 5.02
CA PRO A 178 18.21 5.22 6.39
C PRO A 178 16.91 5.46 7.18
N VAL A 179 16.66 4.64 8.19
CA VAL A 179 15.53 4.80 9.10
C VAL A 179 16.06 5.27 10.44
N THR A 180 15.61 6.45 10.88
CA THR A 180 15.88 6.92 12.24
C THR A 180 14.75 6.45 13.16
N VAL A 181 15.12 5.76 14.23
CA VAL A 181 14.20 5.19 15.21
C VAL A 181 14.42 5.91 16.55
N LYS A 182 13.32 6.36 17.15
CA LYS A 182 13.25 6.82 18.53
C LYS A 182 11.88 6.39 19.05
N GLU A 183 11.84 5.75 20.22
CA GLU A 183 10.66 5.04 20.70
C GLU A 183 10.26 3.94 19.71
N GLU A 184 8.96 3.72 19.50
CA GLU A 184 8.42 2.72 18.58
C GLU A 184 7.95 3.37 17.28
N GLY A 185 8.20 2.71 16.14
CA GLY A 185 7.77 3.20 14.84
C GLY A 185 7.59 2.09 13.81
N VAL A 186 6.72 2.37 12.84
CA VAL A 186 6.46 1.49 11.69
C VAL A 186 6.86 2.22 10.41
N PHE A 187 7.88 1.69 9.76
CA PHE A 187 8.50 2.30 8.58
C PHE A 187 8.28 1.40 7.36
N LEU A 188 8.35 1.99 6.17
CA LEU A 188 8.27 1.25 4.91
C LEU A 188 9.52 1.51 4.08
N ARG A 189 10.11 0.44 3.57
CA ARG A 189 11.18 0.47 2.58
C ARG A 189 10.88 -0.49 1.46
N TYR A 190 11.54 -0.28 0.32
CA TYR A 190 11.44 -1.16 -0.83
C TYR A 190 12.82 -1.65 -1.23
N LEU A 191 12.92 -2.94 -1.54
CA LEU A 191 14.02 -3.46 -2.35
C LEU A 191 13.52 -3.57 -3.78
N LEU A 192 14.16 -2.85 -4.71
CA LEU A 192 13.80 -2.87 -6.12
C LEU A 192 14.59 -3.92 -6.88
N GLY A 193 13.95 -4.55 -7.86
CA GLY A 193 14.56 -5.54 -8.71
C GLY A 193 14.07 -5.47 -10.15
N VAL A 194 14.81 -6.16 -11.00
CA VAL A 194 14.49 -6.34 -12.42
C VAL A 194 14.62 -7.80 -12.78
N ALA A 195 13.58 -8.29 -13.43
CA ALA A 195 13.53 -9.59 -14.08
C ALA A 195 13.50 -9.40 -15.59
N THR A 196 14.41 -10.04 -16.32
CA THR A 196 14.38 -10.07 -17.78
C THR A 196 13.29 -11.03 -18.23
N LEU A 197 12.38 -10.56 -19.07
CA LEU A 197 11.30 -11.34 -19.65
C LEU A 197 11.75 -11.86 -21.02
N ARG A 198 11.31 -13.06 -21.37
CA ARG A 198 11.58 -13.67 -22.67
C ARG A 198 10.28 -14.22 -23.22
N ASP A 199 10.05 -13.98 -24.51
CA ASP A 199 8.83 -14.44 -25.17
C ASP A 199 8.72 -15.97 -25.10
N GLY A 200 7.53 -16.46 -24.75
CA GLY A 200 7.24 -17.88 -24.56
C GLY A 200 7.86 -18.54 -23.32
N GLU A 201 8.64 -17.83 -22.50
CA GLU A 201 9.19 -18.36 -21.23
C GLU A 201 8.36 -17.89 -20.01
N GLU A 202 8.32 -18.71 -18.96
CA GLU A 202 7.74 -18.28 -17.69
C GLU A 202 8.58 -17.15 -17.06
N PRO A 203 7.96 -16.09 -16.49
CA PRO A 203 8.69 -15.01 -15.85
C PRO A 203 9.64 -15.53 -14.75
N PRO A 204 10.90 -15.03 -14.68
CA PRO A 204 11.89 -15.56 -13.74
C PRO A 204 11.67 -15.09 -12.29
N VAL A 205 10.62 -14.33 -12.03
CA VAL A 205 10.18 -13.87 -10.71
C VAL A 205 8.71 -14.19 -10.50
N ARG A 206 8.38 -14.75 -9.34
CA ARG A 206 7.00 -14.91 -8.89
C ARG A 206 6.53 -13.61 -8.26
N LEU A 207 5.67 -12.89 -8.98
CA LEU A 207 5.03 -11.68 -8.49
C LEU A 207 3.68 -12.02 -7.84
N GLY A 208 3.41 -11.39 -6.69
CA GLY A 208 2.24 -11.64 -5.86
C GLY A 208 2.28 -12.98 -5.12
N GLY A 209 1.11 -13.44 -4.68
CA GLY A 209 0.94 -14.68 -3.90
C GLY A 209 1.33 -14.54 -2.43
N SER A 210 1.33 -15.68 -1.72
CA SER A 210 1.67 -15.71 -0.30
C SER A 210 3.17 -15.74 -0.06
N VAL A 211 3.61 -15.07 1.00
CA VAL A 211 5.01 -15.04 1.45
C VAL A 211 5.50 -16.44 1.88
N GLY A 212 4.59 -17.33 2.25
CA GLY A 212 4.80 -18.78 2.35
C GLY A 212 6.14 -19.18 3.01
N ALA A 213 6.87 -20.08 2.35
CA ALA A 213 8.08 -20.71 2.88
C ALA A 213 9.33 -19.81 2.87
N TRP A 214 9.35 -18.70 2.12
CA TRP A 214 10.52 -17.83 2.02
C TRP A 214 10.51 -16.68 3.04
N GLY A 215 9.34 -16.39 3.66
CA GLY A 215 9.18 -15.31 4.63
C GLY A 215 10.11 -15.39 5.82
N MET A 216 10.02 -16.47 6.60
CA MET A 216 10.86 -16.63 7.81
C MET A 216 12.37 -16.63 7.50
N PRO A 217 12.87 -17.36 6.48
CA PRO A 217 14.27 -17.26 6.07
C PRO A 217 14.70 -15.85 5.72
N LEU A 218 13.88 -15.11 4.96
CA LEU A 218 14.19 -13.73 4.58
C LEU A 218 14.18 -12.82 5.80
N MET A 219 13.18 -12.91 6.68
CA MET A 219 13.11 -12.11 7.90
C MET A 219 14.35 -12.27 8.77
N LYS A 220 14.83 -13.51 8.93
CA LYS A 220 16.08 -13.79 9.65
C LYS A 220 17.28 -13.13 8.97
N CYS A 221 17.40 -13.28 7.65
CA CYS A 221 18.46 -12.66 6.86
C CYS A 221 18.45 -11.13 7.01
N LEU A 222 17.29 -10.49 6.88
CA LEU A 222 17.13 -9.04 7.05
C LEU A 222 17.42 -8.59 8.49
N GLY A 223 16.96 -9.34 9.49
CA GLY A 223 17.22 -9.04 10.89
C GLY A 223 18.71 -9.09 11.26
N GLU A 224 19.47 -10.01 10.65
CA GLU A 224 20.92 -10.09 10.81
C GLU A 224 21.63 -8.94 10.08
N GLN A 225 21.24 -8.67 8.83
CA GLN A 225 21.88 -7.64 7.99
C GLN A 225 21.58 -6.20 8.44
N LEU A 226 20.42 -5.95 9.05
CA LEU A 226 19.99 -4.64 9.55
C LEU A 226 20.18 -4.46 11.06
N LYS A 227 20.91 -5.40 11.70
CA LYS A 227 21.12 -5.38 13.15
C LYS A 227 21.79 -4.08 13.57
N THR A 228 21.20 -3.42 14.56
CA THR A 228 21.68 -2.16 15.14
C THR A 228 21.62 -2.25 16.66
N ASP A 229 22.68 -1.86 17.35
CA ASP A 229 22.73 -1.91 18.81
C ASP A 229 21.66 -1.03 19.44
N GLY A 230 20.99 -1.55 20.47
CA GLY A 230 19.91 -0.83 21.16
C GLY A 230 18.59 -0.73 20.38
N VAL A 231 18.49 -1.37 19.20
CA VAL A 231 17.25 -1.41 18.40
C VAL A 231 16.66 -2.82 18.40
N THR A 232 15.38 -2.90 18.73
CA THR A 232 14.56 -4.09 18.42
C THR A 232 13.95 -3.89 17.03
N LEU A 233 14.16 -4.84 16.12
CA LEU A 233 13.68 -4.74 14.74
C LEU A 233 12.92 -6.02 14.34
N PHE A 234 11.71 -5.84 13.81
CA PHE A 234 10.90 -6.89 13.19
C PHE A 234 10.61 -6.50 11.74
N PRO A 235 11.38 -7.01 10.77
CA PRO A 235 11.10 -6.78 9.36
C PRO A 235 9.95 -7.70 8.91
N ILE A 236 8.95 -7.14 8.25
CA ILE A 236 7.80 -7.83 7.69
C ILE A 236 7.84 -7.65 6.18
N ALA A 237 8.24 -8.71 5.46
CA ALA A 237 8.26 -8.71 4.01
C ALA A 237 6.87 -9.01 3.45
N ARG A 238 6.45 -8.25 2.44
CA ARG A 238 5.31 -8.57 1.57
C ARG A 238 5.82 -9.20 0.28
N ALA A 239 4.94 -9.89 -0.45
CA ALA A 239 5.33 -10.50 -1.72
C ALA A 239 5.89 -9.47 -2.71
N PRO A 240 6.87 -9.85 -3.56
CA PRO A 240 7.30 -9.00 -4.65
C PRO A 240 6.11 -8.67 -5.55
N LEU A 241 5.96 -7.42 -5.95
CA LEU A 241 4.91 -6.96 -6.85
C LEU A 241 5.52 -6.09 -7.96
N PRO A 242 4.89 -5.99 -9.13
CA PRO A 242 5.23 -4.94 -10.09
C PRO A 242 5.29 -3.57 -9.42
N ALA A 243 6.20 -2.70 -9.87
CA ALA A 243 6.60 -1.50 -9.14
C ALA A 243 5.42 -0.58 -8.73
N MET A 244 4.43 -0.37 -9.62
CA MET A 244 3.27 0.47 -9.30
C MET A 244 2.36 -0.20 -8.28
N GLN A 245 2.17 -1.52 -8.40
CA GLN A 245 1.37 -2.30 -7.44
C GLN A 245 2.05 -2.39 -6.07
N ALA A 246 3.38 -2.51 -6.03
CA ALA A 246 4.14 -2.54 -4.79
C ALA A 246 4.01 -1.23 -4.00
N LEU A 247 3.94 -0.09 -4.69
CA LEU A 247 3.72 1.21 -4.05
C LEU A 247 2.40 1.24 -3.27
N VAL A 248 1.31 0.82 -3.93
CA VAL A 248 -0.03 0.77 -3.34
C VAL A 248 -0.08 -0.24 -2.18
N ALA A 249 0.34 -1.48 -2.44
CA ALA A 249 0.28 -2.55 -1.45
C ALA A 249 1.20 -2.29 -0.24
N GLY A 250 2.38 -1.69 -0.45
CA GLY A 250 3.30 -1.37 0.62
C GLY A 250 2.77 -0.28 1.54
N ASN A 251 2.15 0.78 0.98
CA ASN A 251 1.56 1.84 1.80
C ASN A 251 0.40 1.30 2.65
N PHE A 252 -0.50 0.52 2.05
CA PHE A 252 -1.58 -0.16 2.78
C PHE A 252 -1.01 -1.04 3.91
N ALA A 253 -0.03 -1.88 3.60
CA ALA A 253 0.60 -2.76 4.57
C ALA A 253 1.28 -2.01 5.73
N ARG A 254 1.87 -0.83 5.48
CA ARG A 254 2.46 0.01 6.52
C ARG A 254 1.40 0.50 7.49
N PHE A 255 0.29 1.03 6.99
CA PHE A 255 -0.80 1.52 7.84
C PHE A 255 -1.51 0.39 8.59
N GLU A 256 -1.70 -0.76 7.94
CA GLU A 256 -2.24 -1.97 8.59
C GLU A 256 -1.41 -2.37 9.81
N VAL A 257 -0.09 -2.49 9.63
CA VAL A 257 0.82 -2.85 10.73
C VAL A 257 0.89 -1.75 11.79
N ALA A 258 0.89 -0.48 11.39
CA ALA A 258 0.89 0.64 12.33
C ALA A 258 -0.37 0.66 13.20
N LEU A 259 -1.54 0.38 12.60
CA LEU A 259 -2.80 0.25 13.33
C LEU A 259 -2.77 -0.93 14.32
N GLN A 260 -2.20 -2.07 13.93
CA GLN A 260 -2.02 -3.22 14.82
C GLN A 260 -1.13 -2.91 16.03
N VAL A 261 0.02 -2.27 15.79
CA VAL A 261 0.95 -1.84 16.84
C VAL A 261 0.26 -0.85 17.79
N PHE A 262 -0.34 0.20 17.25
CA PHE A 262 -1.16 1.16 18.00
C PHE A 262 -2.21 0.46 18.86
N ALA A 263 -3.05 -0.39 18.24
CA ALA A 263 -4.15 -1.03 18.92
C ALA A 263 -3.69 -1.92 20.07
N SER A 264 -2.69 -2.76 19.81
CA SER A 264 -2.15 -3.68 20.81
C SER A 264 -1.56 -2.95 22.02
N SER A 265 -0.85 -1.85 21.79
CA SER A 265 -0.26 -1.03 22.84
C SER A 265 -1.33 -0.36 23.71
N GLN A 266 -2.32 0.28 23.08
CA GLN A 266 -3.37 1.01 23.79
C GLN A 266 -4.35 0.09 24.53
N ILE A 267 -4.72 -1.05 23.94
CA ILE A 267 -5.56 -2.05 24.62
C ILE A 267 -4.85 -2.60 25.85
N ARG A 268 -3.54 -2.88 25.75
CA ARG A 268 -2.74 -3.33 26.90
C ARG A 268 -2.72 -2.27 28.00
N ARG A 269 -2.43 -1.01 27.65
CA ARG A 269 -2.39 0.11 28.59
C ARG A 269 -3.71 0.31 29.33
N LEU A 270 -4.84 0.30 28.63
CA LEU A 270 -6.17 0.42 29.25
C LEU A 270 -6.44 -0.72 30.24
N ARG A 271 -6.10 -1.96 29.87
CA ARG A 271 -6.27 -3.13 30.77
C ARG A 271 -5.38 -3.08 32.01
N GLU A 272 -4.16 -2.56 31.90
CA GLU A 272 -3.28 -2.33 33.05
C GLU A 272 -3.87 -1.32 34.05
N LEU A 273 -4.74 -0.42 33.57
CA LEU A 273 -5.49 0.55 34.39
C LEU A 273 -6.85 0.03 34.86
N ASP A 274 -7.13 -1.27 34.72
CA ASP A 274 -8.42 -1.90 35.03
C ASP A 274 -9.60 -1.25 34.29
N LYS A 275 -9.36 -0.83 33.04
CA LYS A 275 -10.36 -0.25 32.14
C LYS A 275 -10.74 -1.23 31.05
N GLU A 276 -12.04 -1.24 30.72
CA GLU A 276 -12.58 -1.98 29.58
C GLU A 276 -12.44 -1.15 28.30
N PRO A 277 -11.65 -1.60 27.30
CA PRO A 277 -11.44 -0.84 26.07
C PRO A 277 -12.72 -0.75 25.23
N VAL A 278 -12.92 0.44 24.65
CA VAL A 278 -13.92 0.75 23.63
C VAL A 278 -13.18 1.24 22.39
N ALA A 279 -13.45 0.61 21.26
CA ALA A 279 -12.85 0.94 19.97
C ALA A 279 -13.86 1.68 19.08
N ILE A 280 -13.45 2.80 18.50
CA ILE A 280 -14.31 3.63 17.65
C ILE A 280 -13.63 3.86 16.31
N LEU A 281 -14.39 3.75 15.21
CA LEU A 281 -13.96 4.04 13.84
C LEU A 281 -14.93 5.03 13.18
N SER A 282 -14.38 6.08 12.61
CA SER A 282 -15.12 7.14 11.89
C SER A 282 -14.40 7.55 10.61
N ALA A 283 -15.16 7.99 9.62
CA ALA A 283 -14.64 8.56 8.38
C ALA A 283 -14.82 10.08 8.39
N HIS A 284 -13.83 10.82 7.89
CA HIS A 284 -13.77 12.27 7.96
C HIS A 284 -13.69 12.92 6.57
N ASP A 285 -14.33 14.06 6.36
CA ASP A 285 -14.51 14.73 5.06
C ASP A 285 -13.23 15.19 4.33
N ASN A 286 -12.07 15.09 4.99
CA ASN A 286 -10.74 15.28 4.44
C ASN A 286 -10.12 14.02 3.81
N GLY A 287 -10.85 12.89 3.77
CA GLY A 287 -10.37 11.63 3.18
C GLY A 287 -9.66 10.70 4.17
N GLU A 288 -9.83 10.92 5.47
CA GLU A 288 -9.18 10.14 6.52
C GLU A 288 -10.15 9.21 7.26
N LEU A 289 -9.62 8.10 7.77
CA LEU A 289 -10.28 7.26 8.76
C LEU A 289 -9.62 7.47 10.13
N HIS A 290 -10.42 7.75 11.15
CA HIS A 290 -9.94 7.92 12.51
C HIS A 290 -10.32 6.68 13.34
N PHE A 291 -9.34 6.17 14.08
CA PHE A 291 -9.48 5.04 14.98
C PHE A 291 -9.16 5.52 16.38
N THR A 292 -10.04 5.26 17.34
CA THR A 292 -9.84 5.65 18.74
C THR A 292 -9.96 4.43 19.64
N LEU A 293 -9.05 4.32 20.61
CA LEU A 293 -9.16 3.39 21.73
C LEU A 293 -9.25 4.19 23.01
N SER A 294 -10.32 3.99 23.76
CA SER A 294 -10.66 4.73 24.99
C SER A 294 -11.40 3.83 25.98
N ALA A 295 -11.80 4.37 27.13
CA ALA A 295 -12.65 3.68 28.09
C ALA A 295 -13.66 4.65 28.72
N LYS A 296 -14.82 4.14 29.14
CA LYS A 296 -15.87 4.95 29.77
C LYS A 296 -15.39 5.59 31.06
N GLY A 297 -15.65 6.89 31.23
CA GLY A 297 -15.21 7.68 32.38
C GLY A 297 -13.70 7.83 32.51
N ASP A 298 -12.95 7.68 31.41
CA ASP A 298 -11.51 7.94 31.35
C ASP A 298 -11.22 9.02 30.30
N ASP A 299 -11.12 10.26 30.77
CA ASP A 299 -10.90 11.46 29.96
C ASP A 299 -9.43 11.67 29.55
N ARG A 300 -8.51 10.85 30.06
CA ARG A 300 -7.05 11.07 29.94
C ARG A 300 -6.32 10.00 29.17
N ASN A 301 -6.78 8.76 29.22
CA ASN A 301 -6.06 7.61 28.66
C ASN A 301 -6.72 7.10 27.38
N TRP A 302 -6.92 7.99 26.41
CA TRP A 302 -7.27 7.61 25.05
C TRP A 302 -6.18 8.03 24.08
N GLU A 303 -6.07 7.30 22.98
CA GLU A 303 -5.24 7.70 21.86
C GLU A 303 -5.99 7.48 20.54
N GLY A 304 -5.61 8.29 19.54
CA GLY A 304 -6.16 8.25 18.19
C GLY A 304 -5.11 7.81 17.18
N PHE A 305 -5.54 7.12 16.14
CA PHE A 305 -4.75 6.77 14.97
C PHE A 305 -5.48 7.26 13.72
N VAL A 306 -4.74 7.85 12.79
CA VAL A 306 -5.27 8.37 11.52
C VAL A 306 -4.76 7.52 10.37
N TRP A 307 -5.67 7.05 9.54
CA TRP A 307 -5.38 6.42 8.26
C TRP A 307 -5.82 7.35 7.12
N PRO A 308 -4.90 8.13 6.53
CA PRO A 308 -5.21 8.89 5.32
C PRO A 308 -5.40 7.94 4.14
N LEU A 309 -6.58 7.95 3.53
CA LEU A 309 -6.90 7.00 2.47
C LEU A 309 -6.18 7.36 1.18
N ALA A 310 -5.49 6.37 0.61
CA ALA A 310 -5.09 6.43 -0.79
C ALA A 310 -6.30 6.20 -1.72
N SER A 311 -6.23 6.67 -2.97
CA SER A 311 -7.31 6.50 -3.96
C SER A 311 -7.70 5.04 -4.23
N LEU A 312 -6.79 4.09 -3.97
CA LEU A 312 -7.00 2.66 -4.17
C LEU A 312 -7.30 1.88 -2.89
N ASP A 313 -7.28 2.55 -1.73
CA ASP A 313 -7.65 1.89 -0.48
C ASP A 313 -9.10 1.41 -0.54
N ASN A 314 -9.38 0.29 0.13
CA ASN A 314 -10.70 -0.28 0.21
C ASN A 314 -11.24 -0.07 1.63
N VAL A 315 -12.10 0.94 1.79
CA VAL A 315 -12.68 1.33 3.09
C VAL A 315 -13.37 0.14 3.77
N LYS A 316 -14.12 -0.67 3.01
CA LYS A 316 -14.78 -1.86 3.54
C LYS A 316 -13.77 -2.88 4.06
N LEU A 317 -12.70 -3.15 3.32
CA LEU A 317 -11.65 -4.07 3.75
C LEU A 317 -10.94 -3.57 5.01
N ILE A 318 -10.67 -2.26 5.09
CA ILE A 318 -10.05 -1.64 6.27
C ILE A 318 -10.96 -1.78 7.49
N GLU A 319 -12.27 -1.51 7.35
CA GLU A 319 -13.26 -1.70 8.41
C GLU A 319 -13.32 -3.18 8.85
N GLU A 320 -13.38 -4.12 7.91
CA GLU A 320 -13.42 -5.56 8.19
C GLU A 320 -12.16 -6.01 8.95
N ASN A 321 -10.97 -5.60 8.48
CA ASN A 321 -9.69 -5.90 9.15
C ASN A 321 -9.63 -5.29 10.56
N PHE A 322 -10.14 -4.07 10.75
CA PHE A 322 -10.18 -3.44 12.07
C PHE A 322 -11.10 -4.19 13.04
N ARG A 323 -12.30 -4.59 12.61
CA ARG A 323 -13.21 -5.39 13.44
C ARG A 323 -12.61 -6.75 13.79
N GLU A 324 -11.92 -7.38 12.85
CA GLU A 324 -11.20 -8.62 13.08
C GLU A 324 -10.09 -8.44 14.13
N LEU A 325 -9.26 -7.41 13.98
CA LEU A 325 -8.21 -7.07 14.95
C LEU A 325 -8.80 -6.84 16.35
N MET A 326 -9.88 -6.07 16.48
CA MET A 326 -10.54 -5.84 17.78
C MET A 326 -11.06 -7.15 18.40
N ARG A 327 -11.63 -8.04 17.59
CA ARG A 327 -12.09 -9.37 18.02
C ARG A 327 -10.92 -10.23 18.51
N GLU A 328 -9.80 -10.27 17.79
CA GLU A 328 -8.57 -10.98 18.21
C GLU A 328 -7.99 -10.42 19.51
N CYS A 329 -8.04 -9.10 19.67
CA CYS A 329 -7.64 -8.45 20.92
C CYS A 329 -8.68 -8.56 22.05
N HIS A 330 -9.82 -9.21 21.84
CA HIS A 330 -10.91 -9.38 22.80
C HIS A 330 -11.55 -8.05 23.26
N VAL A 331 -11.64 -7.06 22.37
CA VAL A 331 -12.40 -5.82 22.59
C VAL A 331 -13.86 -6.09 22.24
N ARG A 332 -14.77 -5.88 23.20
CA ARG A 332 -16.20 -6.22 23.04
C ARG A 332 -17.04 -5.08 22.48
N ASP A 333 -16.69 -3.84 22.81
CA ASP A 333 -17.41 -2.64 22.37
C ASP A 333 -16.64 -2.01 21.20
N VAL A 334 -17.13 -2.27 19.99
CA VAL A 334 -16.58 -1.73 18.73
C VAL A 334 -17.67 -0.94 18.03
N ARG A 335 -17.50 0.38 17.94
CA ARG A 335 -18.46 1.32 17.36
C ARG A 335 -17.93 1.83 16.03
N VAL A 336 -18.77 1.82 15.01
CA VAL A 336 -18.44 2.37 13.69
C VAL A 336 -19.48 3.43 13.37
N LEU A 337 -19.03 4.66 13.15
CA LEU A 337 -19.92 5.77 12.87
C LEU A 337 -20.42 5.70 11.42
N PRO A 338 -21.74 5.74 11.18
CA PRO A 338 -22.32 5.56 9.85
C PRO A 338 -22.26 6.83 8.99
N GLU A 339 -21.98 7.98 9.59
CA GLU A 339 -22.00 9.28 8.92
C GLU A 339 -20.58 9.83 8.75
N LEU A 340 -20.39 10.60 7.68
CA LEU A 340 -19.16 11.35 7.45
C LEU A 340 -19.05 12.48 8.49
N GLN A 341 -17.91 12.53 9.16
CA GLN A 341 -17.63 13.49 10.23
C GLN A 341 -16.79 14.65 9.69
N PRO A 342 -16.86 15.85 10.30
CA PRO A 342 -15.92 16.92 9.96
C PRO A 342 -14.50 16.53 10.39
N GLU A 343 -13.48 16.93 9.63
CA GLU A 343 -12.07 16.76 10.00
C GLU A 343 -11.75 17.26 11.41
N SER A 344 -12.31 18.42 11.80
CA SER A 344 -12.02 19.07 13.08
C SER A 344 -13.25 19.72 13.71
N ARG A 345 -13.16 19.92 15.03
CA ARG A 345 -14.09 20.75 15.80
C ARG A 345 -13.27 21.79 16.55
N ASP A 346 -13.62 23.07 16.38
CA ASP A 346 -12.92 24.21 16.99
C ASP A 346 -11.40 24.26 16.69
N GLY A 347 -11.00 23.79 15.50
CA GLY A 347 -9.61 23.76 15.05
C GLY A 347 -8.78 22.59 15.57
N ILE A 348 -9.39 21.63 16.25
CA ILE A 348 -8.74 20.42 16.77
C ILE A 348 -9.25 19.21 15.97
N PRO A 349 -8.36 18.31 15.50
CA PRO A 349 -8.76 17.06 14.84
C PRO A 349 -9.80 16.30 15.67
N LEU A 350 -10.90 15.89 15.03
CA LEU A 350 -12.03 15.30 15.73
C LEU A 350 -11.79 13.81 15.96
N PHE A 351 -11.76 13.39 17.23
CA PHE A 351 -11.79 12.00 17.65
C PHE A 351 -12.99 11.77 18.56
N PHE A 352 -13.58 10.57 18.49
CA PHE A 352 -14.68 10.16 19.34
C PHE A 352 -14.18 9.18 20.39
N THR A 353 -14.54 9.40 21.64
CA THR A 353 -14.23 8.55 22.78
C THR A 353 -15.48 7.80 23.26
N ALA A 354 -15.29 6.87 24.18
CA ALA A 354 -16.36 6.03 24.74
C ALA A 354 -17.52 6.82 25.37
N ASP A 355 -17.27 8.06 25.82
CA ASP A 355 -18.21 8.93 26.49
C ASP A 355 -18.90 9.93 25.54
N ASP A 356 -18.44 10.04 24.28
CA ASP A 356 -19.03 10.92 23.26
C ASP A 356 -20.24 10.28 22.54
N LEU A 357 -20.40 8.95 22.67
CA LEU A 357 -21.32 8.12 21.88
C LEU A 357 -22.28 7.28 22.73
#